data_AF-A0A369JMA8-F1
#
_entry.id   AF-A0A369JMA8-F1
#
_cell.length_a   1.000
_cell.length_b   1.000
_cell.length_c   1.000
_cell.angle_alpha   90.00
_cell.angle_beta   90.00
_cell.angle_gamma   90.00
#
_symmetry.space_group_name_H-M   'P 1'
#
loop_
_entity.id
_entity.type
_entity.pdbx_description
1 polymer ?
#
loop_
_entity_poly.entity_id
_entity_poly.type
_entity_poly.pdbx_seq_one_letter_code
_entity_poly.pdbx_strand_id
1 'polypeptide(L)'
;MTTNKLTDDMHDQIIIRLEEFRLTVWEEANEKAYNLLPPSAFLPTSTITSLVNHFLLITAVNDVYTIVHHILHLKNYCEWLYNLLCTLCTGFNDEHMASLKERDQSGIKWRINILDKSLTVVDDLSLSSSPLAESIVAEN
;
A
#
# COMPACT_ATOMS: atom_id res chain seq x y z
N MET A 1 -7.79 -15.29 -26.49
CA MET A 1 -7.71 -15.17 -25.02
C MET A 1 -6.25 -14.97 -24.66
N THR A 2 -5.82 -13.72 -24.52
CA THR A 2 -4.49 -13.39 -24.00
C THR A 2 -4.52 -13.66 -22.50
N THR A 3 -3.85 -14.72 -22.07
CA THR A 3 -3.62 -14.97 -20.65
C THR A 3 -2.84 -13.79 -20.10
N ASN A 4 -3.48 -12.94 -19.29
CA ASN A 4 -2.78 -11.96 -18.46
C ASN A 4 -1.86 -12.77 -17.55
N LYS A 5 -0.60 -12.93 -17.95
CA LYS A 5 0.43 -13.53 -17.14
C LYS A 5 1.20 -12.40 -16.48
N LEU A 6 1.44 -12.54 -15.19
CA LEU A 6 2.40 -11.69 -14.49
C LEU A 6 3.74 -11.76 -15.21
N THR A 7 4.42 -10.63 -15.31
CA THR A 7 5.84 -10.63 -15.70
C THR A 7 6.66 -11.20 -14.55
N ASP A 8 7.87 -11.69 -14.86
CA ASP A 8 8.77 -12.22 -13.83
C ASP A 8 9.08 -11.16 -12.75
N ASP A 9 9.23 -9.88 -13.15
CA ASP A 9 9.45 -8.78 -12.21
C ASP A 9 8.25 -8.54 -11.27
N MET A 10 7.02 -8.52 -11.80
CA MET A 10 5.81 -8.42 -10.97
C MET A 10 5.70 -9.60 -10.01
N HIS A 11 6.03 -10.80 -10.48
CA HIS A 11 6.00 -12.02 -9.69
C HIS A 11 6.98 -11.91 -8.50
N ASP A 12 8.21 -11.48 -8.73
CA ASP A 12 9.23 -11.29 -7.70
C ASP A 12 8.83 -10.20 -6.69
N GLN A 13 8.29 -9.08 -7.17
CA GLN A 13 7.80 -8.01 -6.29
C GLN A 13 6.65 -8.48 -5.38
N ILE A 14 5.70 -9.25 -5.91
CA ILE A 14 4.60 -9.82 -5.10
C ILE A 14 5.18 -10.75 -4.03
N ILE A 15 6.15 -11.61 -4.37
CA ILE A 15 6.81 -12.50 -3.41
C ILE A 15 7.45 -11.71 -2.27
N ILE A 16 8.27 -10.70 -2.60
CA ILE A 16 8.96 -9.88 -1.60
C ILE A 16 7.96 -9.26 -0.62
N ARG A 17 6.87 -8.69 -1.13
CA ARG A 17 5.85 -8.05 -0.29
C ARG A 17 5.07 -9.04 0.58
N LEU A 18 4.85 -10.25 0.09
CA LEU A 18 4.24 -11.33 0.89
C LEU A 18 5.19 -11.85 1.96
N GLU A 19 6.49 -11.87 1.70
CA GLU A 19 7.51 -12.21 2.71
C GLU A 19 7.65 -11.12 3.78
N GLU A 20 7.59 -9.85 3.40
CA GLU A 20 7.52 -8.74 4.36
C GLU A 20 6.27 -8.85 5.24
N PHE A 21 5.11 -9.08 4.62
CA PHE A 21 3.85 -9.27 5.34
C PHE A 21 3.92 -10.43 6.33
N ARG A 22 4.53 -11.55 5.93
CA ARG A 22 4.77 -12.71 6.82
C ARG A 22 5.52 -12.28 8.08
N LEU A 23 6.58 -11.50 7.94
CA LEU A 23 7.39 -11.03 9.06
C LEU A 23 6.57 -10.09 9.95
N THR A 24 5.84 -9.15 9.38
CA THR A 24 5.02 -8.21 10.18
C THR A 24 3.94 -8.93 10.97
N VAL A 25 3.22 -9.88 10.36
CA VAL A 25 2.22 -10.68 11.07
C VAL A 25 2.86 -11.51 12.19
N TRP A 26 4.05 -12.06 11.95
CA TRP A 26 4.78 -12.80 12.97
C TRP A 26 5.20 -11.93 14.15
N GLU A 27 5.68 -10.70 13.89
CA GLU A 27 6.08 -9.73 14.93
C GLU A 27 4.89 -9.20 15.74
N GLU A 28 3.73 -9.00 15.09
CA GLU A 28 2.50 -8.56 15.76
C GLU A 28 1.79 -9.69 16.50
N ALA A 29 2.09 -10.94 16.17
CA ALA A 29 1.46 -12.09 16.80
C ALA A 29 1.88 -12.20 18.27
N ASN A 30 0.89 -12.36 19.15
CA ASN A 30 1.15 -12.56 20.57
C ASN A 30 1.99 -13.84 20.79
N GLU A 31 3.26 -13.67 21.16
CA GLU A 31 4.22 -14.77 21.35
C GLU A 31 3.69 -15.87 22.28
N LYS A 32 2.91 -15.49 23.31
CA LYS A 32 2.33 -16.45 24.28
C LYS A 32 1.17 -17.25 23.70
N ALA A 33 0.47 -16.73 22.69
CA ALA A 33 -0.64 -17.43 22.05
C ALA A 33 -0.18 -18.44 20.99
N TYR A 34 1.02 -18.25 20.43
CA TYR A 34 1.48 -19.00 19.25
C TYR A 34 2.80 -19.76 19.48
N ASN A 35 3.18 -20.02 20.72
CA ASN A 35 4.27 -20.94 21.10
C ASN A 35 5.60 -20.74 20.34
N LEU A 36 6.00 -19.49 20.06
CA LEU A 36 7.24 -19.18 19.32
C LEU A 36 7.30 -19.85 17.93
N LEU A 37 6.16 -20.02 17.26
CA LEU A 37 6.15 -20.51 15.88
C LEU A 37 7.06 -19.65 14.99
N PRO A 38 7.82 -20.25 14.06
CA PRO A 38 8.67 -19.49 13.16
C PRO A 38 7.83 -18.68 12.17
N PRO A 39 8.38 -17.60 11.55
CA PRO A 39 7.65 -16.79 10.58
C PRO A 39 7.04 -17.60 9.42
N SER A 40 7.69 -18.68 8.99
CA SER A 40 7.20 -19.56 7.92
C SER A 40 5.88 -20.26 8.26
N ALA A 41 5.54 -20.41 9.54
CA ALA A 41 4.24 -20.90 9.96
C ALA A 41 3.14 -19.84 9.79
N PHE A 42 3.50 -18.54 9.85
CA PHE A 42 2.56 -17.43 9.74
C PHE A 42 1.98 -17.25 8.35
N LEU A 43 2.81 -17.42 7.32
CA LEU A 43 2.37 -17.48 5.93
C LEU A 43 3.31 -18.43 5.16
N PRO A 44 3.02 -19.72 5.03
CA PRO A 44 3.90 -20.69 4.39
C PRO A 44 4.27 -20.32 2.95
N THR A 45 5.47 -20.70 2.51
CA THR A 45 5.94 -20.40 1.15
C THR A 45 5.03 -21.02 0.09
N SER A 46 4.49 -22.21 0.33
CA SER A 46 3.47 -22.83 -0.55
C SER A 46 2.22 -21.96 -0.70
N THR A 47 1.81 -21.27 0.37
CA THR A 47 0.67 -20.35 0.36
C THR A 47 1.03 -19.06 -0.37
N ILE A 48 2.25 -18.53 -0.19
CA ILE A 48 2.75 -17.40 -0.99
C ILE A 48 2.69 -17.75 -2.49
N THR A 49 3.24 -18.90 -2.89
CA THR A 49 3.18 -19.37 -4.28
C THR A 49 1.74 -19.47 -4.78
N SER A 50 0.83 -19.95 -3.93
CA SER A 50 -0.59 -20.05 -4.28
C SER A 50 -1.24 -18.67 -4.48
N LEU A 51 -0.94 -17.70 -3.61
CA LEU A 51 -1.43 -16.32 -3.73
C LEU A 51 -0.90 -15.65 -5.00
N VAL A 52 0.38 -15.83 -5.31
CA VAL A 52 0.99 -15.29 -6.54
C VAL A 52 0.35 -15.90 -7.79
N ASN A 53 0.17 -17.22 -7.82
CA ASN A 53 -0.44 -17.93 -8.95
C ASN A 53 -1.91 -17.50 -9.21
N HIS A 54 -2.62 -17.11 -8.15
CA HIS A 54 -4.02 -16.66 -8.24
C HIS A 54 -4.15 -15.13 -8.19
N PHE A 55 -3.06 -14.39 -8.20
CA PHE A 55 -3.05 -12.94 -7.93
C PHE A 55 -4.07 -12.17 -8.74
N LEU A 56 -4.12 -12.40 -10.06
CA LEU A 56 -5.03 -11.72 -10.99
C LEU A 56 -6.50 -12.19 -10.88
N LEU A 57 -6.75 -13.25 -10.13
CA LEU A 57 -8.09 -13.81 -9.88
C LEU A 57 -8.65 -13.38 -8.53
N ILE A 58 -7.83 -12.78 -7.66
CA ILE A 58 -8.25 -12.30 -6.35
C ILE A 58 -8.97 -10.96 -6.54
N THR A 59 -10.27 -10.97 -6.29
CA THR A 59 -11.17 -9.81 -6.47
C THR A 59 -11.96 -9.46 -5.21
N ALA A 60 -11.90 -10.32 -4.18
CA ALA A 60 -12.50 -10.09 -2.89
C ALA A 60 -11.68 -10.73 -1.76
N VAL A 61 -11.90 -10.25 -0.54
CA VAL A 61 -11.31 -10.84 0.69
C VAL A 61 -11.63 -12.34 0.82
N ASN A 62 -12.80 -12.78 0.32
CA ASN A 62 -13.20 -14.18 0.35
C ASN A 62 -12.30 -15.08 -0.52
N ASP A 63 -11.71 -14.56 -1.59
CA ASP A 63 -10.78 -15.30 -2.45
C ASP A 63 -9.49 -15.58 -1.68
N VAL A 64 -8.99 -14.56 -0.97
CA VAL A 64 -7.84 -14.69 -0.06
C VAL A 64 -8.14 -15.69 1.04
N TYR A 65 -9.30 -15.58 1.70
CA TYR A 65 -9.73 -16.51 2.73
C TYR A 65 -9.73 -17.95 2.20
N THR A 66 -10.26 -18.20 1.00
CA THR A 66 -10.28 -19.54 0.40
C THR A 66 -8.88 -20.13 0.26
N ILE A 67 -7.88 -19.30 -0.04
CA ILE A 67 -6.47 -19.73 -0.16
C ILE A 67 -5.85 -19.97 1.23
N VAL A 68 -6.13 -19.11 2.22
CA VAL A 68 -5.42 -19.12 3.52
C VAL A 68 -6.20 -19.75 4.68
N HIS A 69 -7.45 -20.21 4.48
CA HIS A 69 -8.34 -20.67 5.56
C HIS A 69 -7.77 -21.79 6.44
N HIS A 70 -6.84 -22.60 5.90
CA HIS A 70 -6.17 -23.67 6.61
C HIS A 70 -5.16 -23.16 7.65
N ILE A 71 -4.87 -21.85 7.66
CA ILE A 71 -3.91 -21.17 8.52
C ILE A 71 -4.69 -20.34 9.55
N LEU A 72 -4.96 -20.95 10.71
CA LEU A 72 -5.90 -20.40 11.70
C LEU A 72 -5.55 -18.99 12.17
N HIS A 73 -4.27 -18.69 12.38
CA HIS A 73 -3.82 -17.37 12.85
C HIS A 73 -3.95 -16.28 11.79
N LEU A 74 -4.03 -16.61 10.49
CA LEU A 74 -4.24 -15.61 9.43
C LEU A 74 -5.69 -15.15 9.30
N LYS A 75 -6.63 -15.75 10.03
CA LYS A 75 -8.06 -15.40 9.94
C LYS A 75 -8.31 -13.90 10.16
N ASN A 76 -7.60 -13.29 11.09
CA ASN A 76 -7.75 -11.85 11.41
C ASN A 76 -6.96 -10.94 10.46
N TYR A 77 -6.12 -11.51 9.60
CA TYR A 77 -5.23 -10.78 8.70
C TYR A 77 -5.67 -10.87 7.23
N CYS A 78 -6.76 -11.59 6.92
CA CYS A 78 -7.24 -11.81 5.55
C CYS A 78 -7.60 -10.51 4.83
N GLU A 79 -8.24 -9.57 5.52
CA GLU A 79 -8.60 -8.27 4.95
C GLU A 79 -7.36 -7.42 4.65
N TRP A 80 -6.40 -7.40 5.57
CA TRP A 80 -5.14 -6.69 5.36
C TRP A 80 -4.33 -7.30 4.22
N LEU A 81 -4.25 -8.64 4.15
CA LEU A 81 -3.60 -9.34 3.04
C LEU A 81 -4.28 -9.01 1.70
N TYR A 82 -5.62 -8.99 1.66
CA TYR A 82 -6.34 -8.57 0.47
C TYR A 82 -6.00 -7.13 0.06
N ASN A 83 -6.01 -6.18 1.00
CA ASN A 83 -5.67 -4.79 0.73
C ASN A 83 -4.22 -4.63 0.21
N LEU A 84 -3.27 -5.42 0.71
CA LEU A 84 -1.91 -5.47 0.18
C LEU A 84 -1.89 -5.91 -1.29
N LEU A 85 -2.61 -7.00 -1.62
CA LEU A 85 -2.68 -7.50 -2.99
C LEU A 85 -3.35 -6.49 -3.94
N CYS A 86 -4.40 -5.81 -3.50
CA CYS A 86 -5.04 -4.74 -4.25
C CYS A 86 -4.06 -3.58 -4.51
N THR A 87 -3.30 -3.17 -3.50
CA THR A 87 -2.32 -2.08 -3.61
C THR A 87 -1.24 -2.41 -4.64
N LEU A 88 -0.78 -3.67 -4.67
CA LEU A 88 0.17 -4.13 -5.68
C LEU A 88 -0.45 -4.13 -7.08
N CYS A 89 -1.69 -4.59 -7.20
CA CYS A 89 -2.41 -4.62 -8.47
C CYS A 89 -2.60 -3.20 -9.04
N THR A 90 -2.99 -2.23 -8.21
CA THR A 90 -3.08 -0.82 -8.61
C THR A 90 -1.73 -0.24 -8.96
N GLY A 91 -0.67 -0.53 -8.17
CA GLY A 91 0.68 -0.05 -8.43
C GLY A 91 1.22 -0.51 -9.79
N PHE A 92 1.02 -1.77 -10.15
CA PHE A 92 1.43 -2.28 -11.46
C PHE A 92 0.61 -1.70 -12.61
N ASN A 93 -0.69 -1.48 -12.41
CA ASN A 93 -1.52 -0.83 -13.42
C ASN A 93 -1.09 0.63 -13.64
N ASP A 94 -0.72 1.34 -12.59
CA ASP A 94 -0.22 2.72 -12.67
C ASP A 94 1.16 2.79 -13.34
N GLU A 95 2.08 1.87 -13.03
CA GLU A 95 3.39 1.78 -13.70
C GLU A 95 3.25 1.41 -15.18
N HIS A 96 2.35 0.49 -15.51
CA HIS A 96 2.07 0.14 -16.90
C HIS A 96 1.44 1.32 -17.67
N MET A 97 0.56 2.08 -17.03
CA MET A 97 0.00 3.32 -17.59
C MET A 97 1.05 4.44 -17.69
N ALA A 98 1.96 4.57 -16.72
CA ALA A 98 3.06 5.51 -16.76
C ALA A 98 4.05 5.18 -17.88
N SER A 99 4.39 3.90 -18.09
CA SER A 99 5.25 3.43 -19.19
C SER A 99 4.61 3.66 -20.56
N LEU A 100 3.29 3.49 -20.68
CA LEU A 100 2.55 3.83 -21.90
C LEU A 100 2.53 5.35 -22.14
N LYS A 101 2.41 6.15 -21.09
CA LYS A 101 2.44 7.62 -21.15
C LYS A 101 3.84 8.18 -21.46
N GLU A 102 4.90 7.54 -20.96
CA GLU A 102 6.31 7.86 -21.27
C GLU A 102 6.74 7.46 -22.69
N ARG A 103 6.07 6.48 -23.32
CA ARG A 103 6.30 6.20 -24.75
C ARG A 103 5.70 7.28 -25.67
N ASP A 104 4.65 7.97 -25.21
CA ASP A 104 4.11 9.16 -25.89
C ASP A 104 4.88 10.45 -25.57
N GLN A 105 5.67 10.46 -24.50
CA GLN A 105 6.52 11.59 -24.11
C GLN A 105 7.93 11.09 -23.79
N SER A 106 8.74 10.93 -24.84
CA SER A 106 10.19 10.73 -24.68
C SER A 106 10.79 11.71 -23.68
N GLY A 107 11.14 11.16 -22.52
CA GLY A 107 11.92 11.81 -21.48
C GLY A 107 11.08 12.63 -20.51
N ILE A 108 11.01 12.19 -19.26
CA ILE A 108 11.52 12.93 -18.07
C ILE A 108 11.23 12.05 -16.82
N LYS A 109 12.27 11.34 -16.38
CA LYS A 109 12.78 11.32 -15.01
C LYS A 109 11.72 11.30 -13.88
N TRP A 110 11.41 10.12 -13.35
CA TRP A 110 10.85 10.02 -12.00
C TRP A 110 11.61 8.99 -11.15
N ARG A 111 12.65 9.49 -10.48
CA ARG A 111 12.92 9.11 -9.09
C ARG A 111 12.31 10.21 -8.23
N ILE A 112 11.75 9.82 -7.07
CA ILE A 112 11.16 10.64 -6.00
C ILE A 112 9.63 10.76 -6.13
N ASN A 113 8.86 10.09 -5.25
CA ASN A 113 8.28 10.72 -4.06
C ASN A 113 7.38 9.73 -3.25
N ILE A 114 7.95 8.94 -2.35
CA ILE A 114 7.22 8.37 -1.21
C ILE A 114 7.98 8.81 0.03
N LEU A 115 7.79 10.07 0.43
CA LEU A 115 8.02 10.60 1.79
C LEU A 115 7.68 12.12 1.90
N ASP A 116 6.73 12.63 1.12
CA ASP A 116 6.26 14.02 1.24
C ASP A 116 4.74 14.08 1.37
N LYS A 117 4.20 13.43 2.41
CA LYS A 117 2.79 13.58 2.81
C LYS A 117 2.62 14.05 4.26
N SER A 118 3.64 14.73 4.78
CA SER A 118 3.63 15.33 6.11
C SER A 118 4.39 16.66 6.14
N LEU A 119 4.03 17.64 5.30
CA LEU A 119 4.06 19.06 5.64
C LEU A 119 3.52 19.90 4.47
N THR A 120 2.93 21.06 4.78
CA THR A 120 2.28 22.04 3.88
C THR A 120 0.83 21.64 3.50
N VAL A 121 -0.24 22.37 3.82
CA VAL A 121 -0.46 23.81 3.77
C VAL A 121 -1.59 24.20 4.75
N VAL A 122 -1.37 25.26 5.54
CA VAL A 122 -2.34 26.33 5.87
C VAL A 122 -1.47 27.56 6.16
N ASP A 123 -1.14 28.31 5.10
CA ASP A 123 -1.71 29.62 4.75
C ASP A 123 -1.03 30.76 5.53
N ASP A 124 0.01 31.32 4.91
CA ASP A 124 0.57 32.63 5.23
C ASP A 124 0.22 33.57 4.06
N LEU A 125 -0.68 34.51 4.31
CA LEU A 125 -0.84 35.69 3.46
C LEU A 125 -0.62 36.92 4.34
N SER A 126 0.63 37.33 4.31
CA SER A 126 1.26 38.46 4.97
C SER A 126 0.77 39.85 4.47
N LEU A 127 1.04 40.83 5.34
CA LEU A 127 1.41 42.24 5.09
C LEU A 127 0.34 43.37 5.20
N SER A 128 0.41 44.04 6.36
CA SER A 128 0.79 45.45 6.55
C SER A 128 -0.03 46.56 5.87
N SER A 129 -0.60 47.47 6.70
CA SER A 129 -0.14 48.88 6.82
C SER A 129 -1.01 49.66 7.83
N SER A 130 -0.38 50.28 8.83
CA SER A 130 -1.01 51.37 9.61
C SER A 130 -1.04 52.66 8.80
N PRO A 131 -2.05 53.53 9.02
CA PRO A 131 -1.70 54.86 9.51
C PRO A 131 -2.65 55.41 10.59
N LEU A 132 -2.07 56.29 11.41
CA LEU A 132 -2.68 57.23 12.35
C LEU A 132 -3.80 58.09 11.70
N ALA A 133 -4.90 58.33 12.40
CA ALA A 133 -5.37 59.69 12.80
C ALA A 133 -6.82 59.70 13.35
N GLU A 134 -6.96 60.37 14.50
CA GLU A 134 -8.06 61.23 14.98
C GLU A 134 -9.50 60.70 15.22
N SER A 135 -9.92 60.81 16.50
CA SER A 135 -11.08 61.57 17.03
C SER A 135 -12.46 61.32 16.37
N ILE A 136 -13.60 61.09 17.05
CA ILE A 136 -14.38 61.97 17.95
C ILE A 136 -15.62 61.13 18.45
N VAL A 137 -15.98 61.22 19.75
CA VAL A 137 -17.32 61.16 20.46
C VAL A 137 -18.43 60.14 20.07
N ALA A 138 -18.98 59.39 21.06
CA ALA A 138 -20.35 59.54 21.63
C ALA A 138 -20.83 58.31 22.46
N GLU A 139 -21.41 58.60 23.64
CA GLU A 139 -22.50 57.94 24.41
C GLU A 139 -22.77 56.43 24.27
N ASN A 140 -22.92 55.66 25.36
CA ASN A 140 -23.92 55.84 26.42
C ASN A 140 -23.51 55.09 27.71
#